data_AF-A0A2E2TEM0-F1
#
_entry.id   AF-A0A2E2TEM0-F1
#
_cell.length_a   1.000
_cell.length_b   1.000
_cell.length_c   1.000
_cell.angle_alpha   90.00
_cell.angle_beta   90.00
_cell.angle_gamma   90.00
#
_symmetry.space_group_name_H-M   'P 1'
#
loop_
_entity.id
_entity.type
_entity.pdbx_description
1 polymer ?
#
loop_
_entity_poly.entity_id
_entity_poly.type
_entity_poly.pdbx_seq_one_letter_code
_entity_poly.pdbx_strand_id
1 'polypeptide(L)'
;MKYQLFVGENCHDCQKVQKTIVELGLKLDIKNLDKGDKAPMDLFILPALLSQNGELKAYGIDIIDYLKTYENSLPPKSWWQKLFG
;
A
#
# COMPACT_ATOMS: atom_id res chain seq x y z
N MET A 1 9.29 1.35 7.26
CA MET A 1 8.06 0.86 7.92
C MET A 1 7.38 -0.13 6.98
N LYS A 2 6.75 -1.19 7.51
CA LYS A 2 6.03 -2.19 6.70
C LYS A 2 4.53 -1.88 6.76
N TYR A 3 3.89 -1.78 5.61
CA TYR A 3 2.44 -1.60 5.49
C TYR A 3 1.80 -2.81 4.80
N GLN A 4 0.50 -2.94 5.00
CA GLN A 4 -0.37 -3.91 4.37
C GLN A 4 -1.45 -3.16 3.60
N LEU A 5 -1.67 -3.54 2.35
CA LEU A 5 -2.73 -3.00 1.51
C LEU A 5 -3.86 -4.03 1.43
N PHE A 6 -5.04 -3.67 1.89
CA PHE A 6 -6.23 -4.47 1.73
C PHE A 6 -7.01 -4.00 0.51
N VAL A 7 -7.37 -4.93 -0.36
CA VAL A 7 -8.08 -4.69 -1.62
C VAL A 7 -9.27 -5.66 -1.76
N GLY A 8 -10.12 -5.38 -2.75
CA GLY A 8 -11.17 -6.28 -3.21
C GLY A 8 -11.13 -6.45 -4.73
N GLU A 9 -11.89 -7.40 -5.24
CA GLU A 9 -12.13 -7.59 -6.67
C GLU A 9 -12.99 -6.47 -7.24
N ASN A 10 -12.86 -6.19 -8.54
CA ASN A 10 -13.60 -5.14 -9.25
C ASN A 10 -13.51 -3.73 -8.62
N CYS A 11 -12.43 -3.45 -7.91
CA CYS A 11 -12.17 -2.18 -7.24
C CYS A 11 -11.26 -1.28 -8.10
N HIS A 12 -11.83 -0.22 -8.69
CA HIS A 12 -11.10 0.71 -9.57
C HIS A 12 -9.94 1.43 -8.87
N ASP A 13 -10.18 1.94 -7.66
CA ASP A 13 -9.14 2.65 -6.91
C ASP A 13 -8.07 1.70 -6.38
N CYS A 14 -8.37 0.41 -6.16
CA CYS A 14 -7.38 -0.59 -5.82
C CYS A 14 -6.35 -0.75 -6.93
N GLN A 15 -6.79 -0.80 -8.19
CA GLN A 15 -5.89 -0.90 -9.34
C GLN A 15 -4.96 0.33 -9.44
N LYS A 16 -5.50 1.54 -9.23
CA LYS A 16 -4.70 2.77 -9.23
C LYS A 16 -3.63 2.76 -8.13
N VAL A 17 -4.03 2.42 -6.89
CA VAL A 17 -3.10 2.36 -5.76
C VAL A 17 -2.02 1.31 -5.98
N GLN A 18 -2.39 0.11 -6.44
CA GLN A 18 -1.43 -0.96 -6.77
C GLN A 18 -0.44 -0.53 -7.85
N LYS A 19 -0.91 0.18 -8.88
CA LYS A 19 -0.03 0.74 -9.90
C LYS A 19 0.97 1.75 -9.31
N THR A 20 0.51 2.68 -8.47
CA THR A 20 1.39 3.65 -7.79
C THR A 20 2.43 2.96 -6.91
N ILE A 21 2.06 1.89 -6.21
CA ILE A 21 3.00 1.10 -5.38
C ILE A 21 4.15 0.54 -6.23
N VAL A 22 3.82 -0.01 -7.41
CA VAL A 22 4.81 -0.54 -8.37
C VAL A 22 5.69 0.59 -8.90
N GLU A 23 5.10 1.73 -9.27
CA GLU A 23 5.82 2.90 -9.80
C GLU A 23 6.81 3.49 -8.77
N LEU A 24 6.44 3.51 -7.49
CA LEU A 24 7.33 3.93 -6.40
C LEU A 24 8.37 2.86 -6.02
N GLY A 25 8.27 1.65 -6.59
CA GLY A 25 9.12 0.52 -6.24
C GLY A 25 8.97 0.09 -4.77
N LEU A 26 7.78 0.27 -4.19
CA LEU A 26 7.48 -0.13 -2.82
C LEU A 26 7.07 -1.60 -2.79
N LYS A 27 7.63 -2.35 -1.83
CA LYS A 27 7.21 -3.74 -1.55
C LYS A 27 6.22 -3.72 -0.39
N LEU A 28 4.97 -4.05 -0.70
CA LEU A 28 3.86 -4.08 0.24
C LEU A 28 3.21 -5.46 0.27
N ASP A 29 2.73 -5.84 1.45
CA ASP A 29 1.92 -7.05 1.62
C ASP A 29 0.48 -6.72 1.18
N ILE A 30 0.05 -7.26 0.04
CA ILE A 30 -1.26 -6.98 -0.55
C ILE A 30 -2.18 -8.17 -0.26
N LYS A 31 -3.31 -7.89 0.39
CA LYS A 31 -4.32 -8.86 0.81
C LYS A 31 -5.65 -8.58 0.14
N ASN A 32 -6.29 -9.61 -0.42
CA ASN A 32 -7.57 -9.51 -1.10
C ASN A 32 -8.68 -10.14 -0.23
N LEU A 33 -9.56 -9.29 0.29
CA LEU A 33 -10.64 -9.70 1.19
C LEU A 33 -11.65 -10.63 0.51
N ASP A 34 -11.90 -10.44 -0.78
CA ASP A 34 -12.83 -11.30 -1.54
C ASP A 34 -12.25 -12.69 -1.81
N LYS A 35 -10.94 -12.87 -1.62
CA LYS A 35 -10.24 -14.17 -1.69
C LYS A 35 -10.05 -14.83 -0.32
N GLY A 36 -10.68 -14.29 0.73
CA GLY A 36 -10.68 -14.87 2.07
C GLY A 36 -9.56 -14.34 2.98
N ASP A 37 -8.77 -13.36 2.53
CA ASP A 37 -7.86 -12.65 3.45
C ASP A 37 -8.65 -11.87 4.50
N LYS A 38 -8.06 -11.70 5.68
CA LYS A 38 -8.71 -11.02 6.81
C LYS A 38 -7.93 -9.77 7.23
N ALA A 39 -8.68 -8.68 7.38
CA ALA A 39 -8.20 -7.46 8.01
C ALA A 39 -8.28 -7.59 9.55
N PRO A 40 -7.42 -6.86 10.30
CA PRO A 40 -7.45 -6.88 11.77
C PRO A 40 -8.63 -6.09 12.37
N MET A 41 -9.40 -5.40 11.54
CA MET A 41 -10.61 -4.66 11.88
C MET A 41 -11.56 -4.64 10.69
N ASP A 42 -12.82 -4.28 10.92
CA ASP A 42 -13.77 -4.05 9.83
C ASP A 42 -13.33 -2.83 9.00
N LEU A 43 -13.26 -3.03 7.68
CA LEU A 43 -12.89 -1.99 6.72
C LEU A 43 -14.14 -1.53 5.96
N PHE A 44 -14.41 -0.23 5.99
CA PHE A 44 -15.60 0.35 5.37
C PHE A 44 -15.40 0.70 3.89
N ILE A 45 -14.15 0.92 3.48
CA ILE A 45 -13.76 1.37 2.14
C ILE A 45 -12.54 0.57 1.70
N LEU A 46 -12.47 0.22 0.41
CA LEU A 46 -11.30 -0.38 -0.22
C LEU A 46 -10.83 0.52 -1.38
N PRO A 47 -9.50 0.60 -1.65
CA PRO A 47 -8.42 -0.01 -0.88
C PRO A 47 -8.22 0.64 0.51
N ALA A 48 -7.61 -0.09 1.44
CA ALA A 48 -7.23 0.40 2.76
C ALA A 48 -5.76 0.12 3.05
N LEU A 49 -5.00 1.13 3.45
CA LEU A 49 -3.61 0.98 3.84
C LEU A 49 -3.50 0.97 5.36
N LEU A 50 -3.02 -0.14 5.92
CA LEU A 50 -2.76 -0.28 7.35
C LEU A 50 -1.25 -0.44 7.58
N SER A 51 -0.73 0.04 8.70
CA SER A 51 0.57 -0.42 9.17
C SER A 51 0.49 -1.85 9.69
N GLN A 52 1.64 -2.51 9.83
CA GLN A 52 1.72 -3.91 10.26
C GLN A 52 1.07 -4.21 11.63
N ASN A 53 0.87 -3.20 12.48
CA ASN A 53 0.17 -3.29 13.76
C ASN A 53 -1.36 -3.09 13.65
N GLY A 54 -1.90 -2.93 12.44
CA GLY A 54 -3.33 -2.76 12.18
C GLY A 54 -3.84 -1.32 12.26
N GLU A 55 -2.98 -0.32 12.44
CA GLU A 55 -3.41 1.09 12.42
C GLU A 55 -3.71 1.54 10.98
N LEU A 56 -4.91 2.05 10.76
CA LEU A 56 -5.32 2.63 9.49
C LEU A 56 -4.53 3.90 9.17
N LYS A 57 -3.99 3.99 7.95
CA LYS A 57 -3.24 5.16 7.46
C LYS A 57 -4.01 5.97 6.44
N ALA A 58 -4.72 5.31 5.52
CA ALA A 58 -5.53 5.96 4.51
C ALA A 58 -6.48 4.96 3.83
N TYR A 59 -7.51 5.50 3.16
CA TYR A 59 -8.43 4.76 2.29
C TYR A 59 -8.35 5.29 0.86
N GLY A 60 -8.85 4.50 -0.09
CA GLY A 60 -9.12 4.97 -1.44
C GLY A 60 -7.87 5.53 -2.14
N ILE A 61 -8.07 6.62 -2.86
CA ILE A 61 -6.98 7.33 -3.56
C ILE A 61 -6.06 8.12 -2.62
N ASP A 62 -6.49 8.48 -1.40
CA ASP A 62 -5.66 9.22 -0.43
C ASP A 62 -4.42 8.41 -0.02
N ILE A 63 -4.46 7.09 -0.20
CA ILE A 63 -3.30 6.20 -0.06
C ILE A 63 -2.14 6.65 -0.96
N ILE A 64 -2.42 7.16 -2.16
CA ILE A 64 -1.37 7.61 -3.10
C ILE A 64 -0.57 8.76 -2.50
N ASP A 65 -1.24 9.76 -1.95
CA ASP A 65 -0.58 10.93 -1.36
C ASP A 65 0.21 10.52 -0.11
N TYR A 66 -0.37 9.66 0.73
CA TYR A 66 0.33 9.08 1.87
C TYR A 66 1.62 8.35 1.46
N LEU A 67 1.56 7.50 0.44
CA LEU A 67 2.71 6.71 -0.04
C LEU A 67 3.79 7.60 -0.66
N LYS A 68 3.42 8.66 -1.37
CA LYS A 68 4.39 9.64 -1.91
C LYS A 68 5.08 10.40 -0.79
N THR A 69 4.34 10.88 0.22
CA THR A 69 4.96 11.55 1.38
C THR A 69 5.89 10.61 2.12
N TYR A 70 5.49 9.35 2.30
CA TYR A 70 6.33 8.33 2.90
C TYR A 70 7.60 8.05 2.07
N GLU A 71 7.50 7.88 0.76
CA GLU A 71 8.65 7.63 -0.11
C GLU A 71 9.66 8.79 -0.07
N ASN A 72 9.17 10.03 -0.11
CA ASN A 72 10.02 11.22 0.05
C ASN A 72 10.70 11.33 1.42
N SER A 73 10.15 10.68 2.46
CA SER A 73 10.76 10.62 3.79
C SER A 73 11.86 9.56 3.92
N LEU A 74 11.98 8.64 2.96
CA LEU A 74 13.00 7.61 2.99
C LEU A 74 14.38 8.20 2.63
N PRO A 75 15.47 7.71 3.25
CA PRO A 75 16.80 8.10 2.83
C PRO A 75 17.01 7.71 1.35
N PRO A 76 17.76 8.51 0.58
CA PRO A 76 17.98 8.24 -0.83
C PRO A 76 18.58 6.85 -1.02
N LYS A 77 18.03 6.09 -1.99
CA LYS A 77 18.54 4.75 -2.33
C LYS A 77 20.04 4.84 -2.64
N SER A 78 20.84 4.02 -1.97
CA SER A 78 22.27 3.92 -2.25
C SER A 78 22.50 3.50 -3.71
N TRP A 79 23.66 3.84 -4.25
CA TRP A 79 24.00 3.54 -5.64
C TRP A 79 23.87 2.03 -5.98
N TRP A 80 24.26 1.15 -5.05
CA TRP A 80 24.09 -0.30 -5.18
C TRP A 80 22.62 -0.75 -5.27
N GLN A 81 21.74 -0.13 -4.49
CA GLN A 81 20.30 -0.43 -4.53
C GLN A 81 19.63 0.06 -5.82
N LYS A 82 20.21 1.05 -6.51
CA LYS A 82 19.69 1.50 -7.82
C LYS A 82 20.10 0.58 -8.96
N LEU A 83 21.25 -0.08 -8.86
CA LEU A 83 21.77 -0.99 -9.89
C LEU A 83 21.24 -2.42 -9.77
N PHE A 84 20.88 -2.86 -8.57
CA PHE A 84 20.54 -4.27 -8.28
C PHE A 84 19.21 -4.47 -7.54
N GLY A 85 18.41 -3.41 -7.35
CA GLY A 85 17.17 -3.42 -6.56
C GLY A 85 15.89 -3.56 -7.37
#